data_AF-A0A421EK59-F1
#
_entry.id   AF-A0A421EK59-F1
#
_cell.length_a   1.000
_cell.length_b   1.000
_cell.length_c   1.000
_cell.angle_alpha   90.00
_cell.angle_beta   90.00
_cell.angle_gamma   90.00
#
_symmetry.space_group_name_H-M   'P 1'
#
loop_
_entity.id
_entity.type
_entity.pdbx_description
1 polymer ?
#
loop_
_entity_poly.entity_id
_entity_poly.type
_entity_poly.pdbx_seq_one_letter_code
_entity_poly.pdbx_strand_id
1 'polypeptide(L)'
;MTPEATTEPTRTAPISRRSVLRTTGAVGALAIGGAGLPFATGSAAADDHLIETCGGEVDVVVALDYSGSIRSAGTWGDIQSGVDSFLGVVPDDVQLGLVTFGDAPAAFAYGSGNLLAPATASNVSAVRGGVPASAPPQENATHMPGALDFSNAILDQEGRGGKEIVVLITDGGPNYENGVVGDGASPPADDTTFPYGTFAYTGGSSGGENGVAGEPGELDETAATATAITAAGRRVIAVGIGENVAGFDDYLRDEIASTPDDFVAVREASNLGAELESLISEVCAECTDCTADGRLAKYEFDCVETDPDTGECIAADFVLESGSADDVAYAAGSFTSKAGEAFEPMSATFETEYCDLYALVKSGRELEVQSLQATDGSVTVGTTNGEKFAISFVAFYCTEAAATEALERFPGGGRSSRGGQSSRGGRSSRGRR
;
A
#
# COMPACT_ATOMS: atom_id res chain seq x y z
N MET A 1 12.54 27.78 40.60
CA MET A 1 11.42 26.80 40.59
C MET A 1 10.44 27.27 39.54
N THR A 2 10.59 26.69 38.36
CA THR A 2 9.78 26.90 37.17
C THR A 2 9.86 25.57 36.45
N PRO A 3 8.75 24.89 36.12
CA PRO A 3 8.78 23.83 35.14
C PRO A 3 8.36 24.40 33.79
N GLU A 4 9.28 24.33 32.83
CA GLU A 4 8.98 24.41 31.40
C GLU A 4 8.14 23.20 31.00
N ALA A 5 7.10 23.47 30.22
CA ALA A 5 6.32 22.44 29.56
C ALA A 5 7.03 22.06 28.25
N THR A 6 7.57 20.85 28.20
CA THR A 6 8.04 20.22 26.96
C THR A 6 6.82 19.65 26.25
N THR A 7 6.45 20.23 25.12
CA THR A 7 5.49 19.63 24.19
C THR A 7 6.29 18.82 23.19
N GLU A 8 6.31 17.50 23.33
CA GLU A 8 6.77 16.62 22.25
C GLU A 8 5.62 16.45 21.24
N PRO A 9 5.90 16.49 19.92
CA PRO A 9 4.95 16.05 18.92
C PRO A 9 4.95 14.52 18.87
N THR A 10 3.84 13.90 19.27
CA THR A 10 3.58 12.48 19.04
C THR A 10 3.52 12.24 17.54
N ARG A 11 4.63 11.83 16.92
CA ARG A 11 4.62 11.15 15.62
C ARG A 11 4.12 9.73 15.86
N THR A 12 2.84 9.49 15.63
CA THR A 12 2.31 8.15 15.40
C THR A 12 2.88 7.69 14.05
N ALA A 13 3.95 6.90 14.09
CA ALA A 13 4.31 6.09 12.94
C ALA A 13 3.19 5.03 12.76
N PRO A 14 2.71 4.78 11.53
CA PRO A 14 1.82 3.65 11.29
C PRO A 14 2.51 2.38 11.77
N ILE A 15 1.83 1.63 12.65
CA ILE A 15 2.33 0.34 13.15
C ILE A 15 2.19 -0.64 11.99
N SER A 16 3.30 -0.98 11.33
CA SER A 16 3.32 -2.06 10.34
C SER A 16 2.84 -3.36 10.96
N ARG A 17 1.88 -4.03 10.30
CA ARG A 17 1.29 -5.32 10.72
C ARG A 17 2.36 -6.43 10.89
N ARG A 18 3.57 -6.24 10.33
CA ARG A 18 4.73 -7.15 10.49
C ARG A 18 5.18 -7.38 11.93
N SER A 19 5.03 -6.39 12.81
CA SER A 19 5.41 -6.56 14.22
C SER A 19 4.42 -7.43 15.01
N VAL A 20 3.17 -7.56 14.54
CA VAL A 20 2.09 -8.28 15.26
C VAL A 20 2.08 -9.77 14.92
N LEU A 21 2.44 -10.14 13.68
CA LEU A 21 2.41 -11.54 13.22
C LEU A 21 3.57 -12.41 13.74
N ARG A 22 4.65 -11.83 14.29
CA ARG A 22 5.79 -12.61 14.83
C ARG A 22 5.55 -13.26 16.20
N THR A 23 4.44 -13.00 16.88
CA THR A 23 4.27 -13.38 18.31
C THR A 23 3.45 -14.63 18.64
N THR A 24 2.95 -15.41 17.68
CA THR A 24 2.18 -16.64 18.01
C THR A 24 2.53 -17.83 17.13
N GLY A 25 3.70 -18.42 17.40
CA GLY A 25 4.12 -19.72 16.88
C GLY A 25 4.62 -20.67 17.98
N ALA A 26 3.90 -20.77 19.10
CA ALA A 26 4.25 -21.73 20.15
C ALA A 26 3.75 -23.12 19.76
N VAL A 27 4.66 -23.94 19.23
CA VAL A 27 4.46 -25.35 18.88
C VAL A 27 4.10 -26.17 20.13
N GLY A 28 2.83 -26.54 20.26
CA GLY A 28 2.36 -27.51 21.25
C GLY A 28 2.44 -28.93 20.69
N ALA A 29 3.54 -29.64 20.97
CA ALA A 29 3.69 -31.05 20.65
C ALA A 29 2.81 -31.92 21.57
N LEU A 30 1.82 -32.63 21.00
CA LEU A 30 1.17 -33.77 21.64
C LEU A 30 1.64 -35.06 20.98
N ALA A 31 2.55 -35.75 21.67
CA ALA A 31 2.96 -37.11 21.35
C ALA A 31 1.95 -38.10 21.95
N ILE A 32 1.25 -38.85 21.11
CA ILE A 32 0.64 -40.14 21.48
C ILE A 32 1.00 -41.14 20.39
N GLY A 33 1.72 -42.19 20.78
CA GLY A 33 2.30 -43.18 19.87
C GLY A 33 1.31 -44.18 19.29
N GLY A 34 1.72 -44.83 18.20
CA GLY A 34 1.05 -45.99 17.61
C GLY A 34 1.34 -46.08 16.12
N ALA A 35 1.99 -47.16 15.69
CA ALA A 35 2.45 -47.37 14.33
C ALA A 35 1.34 -47.33 13.26
N GLY A 36 1.61 -46.65 12.15
CA GLY A 36 0.83 -46.71 10.92
C GLY A 36 1.05 -45.47 10.07
N LEU A 37 1.76 -45.58 8.95
CA LEU A 37 1.81 -44.54 7.92
C LEU A 37 0.42 -44.41 7.29
N PRO A 38 -0.12 -43.18 7.22
CA PRO A 38 -0.71 -42.73 5.98
C PRO A 38 0.04 -41.47 5.51
N PHE A 39 0.23 -41.38 4.20
CA PHE A 39 0.58 -40.14 3.52
C PHE A 39 -0.48 -39.09 3.87
N ALA A 40 -0.16 -38.21 4.81
CA ALA A 40 -0.85 -36.94 4.93
C ALA A 40 -0.23 -36.02 3.88
N THR A 41 -0.84 -35.98 2.70
CA THR A 41 -0.84 -34.75 1.91
C THR A 41 -1.51 -33.71 2.79
N GLY A 42 -0.70 -32.96 3.55
CA GLY A 42 -1.15 -31.76 4.21
C GLY A 42 -1.45 -30.75 3.12
N SER A 43 -2.68 -30.76 2.61
CA SER A 43 -3.30 -29.52 2.19
C SER A 43 -3.42 -28.69 3.47
N ALA A 44 -2.46 -27.79 3.69
CA ALA A 44 -2.82 -26.57 4.38
C ALA A 44 -3.99 -26.01 3.59
N ALA A 45 -5.15 -25.88 4.23
CA ALA A 45 -6.15 -24.99 3.70
C ALA A 45 -5.49 -23.61 3.73
N ALA A 46 -4.98 -23.19 2.57
CA ALA A 46 -4.85 -21.78 2.31
C ALA A 46 -6.25 -21.21 2.53
N ASP A 47 -6.40 -20.24 3.42
CA ASP A 47 -7.48 -19.28 3.21
C ASP A 47 -7.22 -18.72 1.82
N ASP A 48 -8.09 -19.10 0.87
CA ASP A 48 -8.14 -18.55 -0.49
C ASP A 48 -8.51 -17.07 -0.38
N HIS A 49 -7.58 -16.24 0.10
CA HIS A 49 -7.59 -14.81 -0.16
C HIS A 49 -6.89 -14.59 -1.50
N LEU A 50 -7.52 -15.06 -2.58
CA LEU A 50 -7.21 -14.51 -3.89
C LEU A 50 -7.62 -13.03 -3.80
N ILE A 51 -6.64 -12.14 -3.79
CA ILE A 51 -6.90 -10.71 -3.90
C ILE A 51 -7.59 -10.54 -5.25
N GLU A 52 -8.85 -10.11 -5.26
CA GLU A 52 -9.59 -9.94 -6.53
C GLU A 52 -9.24 -8.61 -7.21
N THR A 53 -8.78 -7.62 -6.45
CA THR A 53 -8.40 -6.28 -6.92
C THR A 53 -7.48 -5.59 -5.90
N CYS A 54 -6.60 -4.71 -6.37
CA CYS A 54 -5.77 -3.82 -5.56
C CYS A 54 -6.21 -2.34 -5.64
N GLY A 55 -7.47 -2.08 -6.02
CA GLY A 55 -7.99 -0.72 -6.19
C GLY A 55 -7.53 -0.03 -7.48
N GLY A 56 -6.91 -0.76 -8.42
CA GLY A 56 -6.61 -0.25 -9.77
C GLY A 56 -5.52 0.81 -9.89
N GLU A 57 -4.75 1.08 -8.85
CA GLU A 57 -3.69 2.11 -8.86
C GLU A 57 -2.33 1.60 -8.36
N VAL A 58 -2.07 0.30 -8.50
CA VAL A 58 -0.80 -0.32 -8.07
C VAL A 58 0.04 -0.71 -9.28
N ASP A 59 1.28 -0.22 -9.31
CA ASP A 59 2.25 -0.51 -10.36
C ASP A 59 3.53 -1.06 -9.74
N VAL A 60 3.91 -2.27 -10.15
CA VAL A 60 5.03 -3.01 -9.56
C VAL A 60 6.06 -3.33 -10.62
N VAL A 61 7.31 -2.93 -10.39
CA VAL A 61 8.46 -3.41 -11.16
C VAL A 61 9.27 -4.36 -10.28
N VAL A 62 9.38 -5.61 -10.72
CA VAL A 62 10.25 -6.61 -10.07
C VAL A 62 11.66 -6.45 -10.61
N ALA A 63 12.60 -6.04 -9.77
CA ALA A 63 14.03 -6.08 -10.05
C ALA A 63 14.60 -7.40 -9.54
N LEU A 64 14.82 -8.36 -10.44
CA LEU A 64 15.25 -9.72 -10.13
C LEU A 64 16.75 -9.91 -10.37
N ASP A 65 17.47 -10.18 -9.31
CA ASP A 65 18.89 -10.52 -9.37
C ASP A 65 19.11 -11.82 -10.17
N TYR A 66 20.01 -11.73 -11.14
CA TYR A 66 20.46 -12.80 -12.02
C TYR A 66 22.00 -12.86 -12.02
N SER A 67 22.63 -12.49 -10.92
CA SER A 67 24.07 -12.59 -10.69
C SER A 67 24.55 -14.03 -10.47
N GLY A 68 25.85 -14.26 -10.58
CA GLY A 68 26.44 -15.58 -10.38
C GLY A 68 26.33 -16.11 -8.95
N SER A 69 26.27 -15.22 -7.94
CA SER A 69 26.18 -15.57 -6.51
C SER A 69 24.87 -16.25 -6.16
N ILE A 70 23.77 -15.88 -6.85
CA ILE A 70 22.42 -16.38 -6.55
C ILE A 70 22.28 -17.90 -6.62
N ARG A 71 23.21 -18.55 -7.34
CA ARG A 71 23.33 -20.02 -7.40
C ARG A 71 23.71 -20.65 -6.06
N SER A 72 24.27 -19.87 -5.15
CA SER A 72 24.76 -20.31 -3.84
C SER A 72 23.79 -19.99 -2.70
N ALA A 73 22.86 -19.05 -2.91
CA ALA A 73 21.80 -18.69 -1.95
C ALA A 73 20.58 -19.63 -1.95
N GLY A 74 20.43 -20.46 -2.98
CA GLY A 74 19.36 -21.45 -3.13
C GLY A 74 19.45 -22.14 -4.49
N THR A 75 18.47 -22.99 -4.84
CA THR A 75 18.39 -23.40 -6.25
C THR A 75 17.73 -22.28 -7.05
N TRP A 76 18.33 -21.85 -8.15
CA TRP A 76 17.70 -20.90 -9.08
C TRP A 76 16.28 -21.32 -9.47
N GLY A 77 16.02 -22.63 -9.52
CA GLY A 77 14.67 -23.16 -9.74
C GLY A 77 13.66 -22.78 -8.66
N ASP A 78 14.05 -22.69 -7.39
CA ASP A 78 13.17 -22.24 -6.31
C ASP A 78 12.86 -20.75 -6.43
N ILE A 79 13.87 -19.93 -6.77
CA ILE A 79 13.72 -18.48 -6.99
C ILE A 79 12.82 -18.21 -8.19
N GLN A 80 13.10 -18.87 -9.31
CA GLN A 80 12.29 -18.83 -10.51
C GLN A 80 10.85 -19.25 -10.20
N SER A 81 10.65 -20.38 -9.52
CA SER A 81 9.32 -20.86 -9.16
C SER A 81 8.60 -19.90 -8.20
N GLY A 82 9.32 -19.27 -7.27
CA GLY A 82 8.76 -18.30 -6.33
C GLY A 82 8.26 -17.05 -7.03
N VAL A 83 9.06 -16.49 -7.94
CA VAL A 83 8.67 -15.35 -8.78
C VAL A 83 7.53 -15.73 -9.72
N ASP A 84 7.57 -16.90 -10.34
CA ASP A 84 6.50 -17.38 -11.21
C ASP A 84 5.17 -17.53 -10.45
N SER A 85 5.18 -18.07 -9.23
CA SER A 85 4.01 -18.16 -8.36
C SER A 85 3.47 -16.77 -8.03
N PHE A 86 4.34 -15.85 -7.58
CA PHE A 86 3.98 -14.47 -7.30
C PHE A 86 3.28 -13.80 -8.49
N LEU A 87 3.90 -13.83 -9.68
CA LEU A 87 3.30 -13.26 -10.89
C LEU A 87 1.93 -13.86 -11.23
N GLY A 88 1.64 -15.08 -10.76
CA GLY A 88 0.37 -15.77 -10.97
C GLY A 88 -0.78 -15.35 -10.07
N VAL A 89 -0.48 -14.74 -8.93
CA VAL A 89 -1.47 -14.32 -7.93
C VAL A 89 -1.73 -12.81 -7.96
N VAL A 90 -0.92 -12.05 -8.70
CA VAL A 90 -1.07 -10.60 -8.82
C VAL A 90 -2.41 -10.29 -9.51
N PRO A 91 -3.27 -9.46 -8.91
CA PRO A 91 -4.56 -9.07 -9.49
C PRO A 91 -4.44 -8.35 -10.83
N ASP A 92 -5.43 -8.49 -11.70
CA ASP A 92 -5.35 -8.01 -13.09
C ASP A 92 -5.37 -6.48 -13.25
N ASP A 93 -5.74 -5.77 -12.18
CA ASP A 93 -5.74 -4.31 -12.07
C ASP A 93 -4.39 -3.71 -11.60
N VAL A 94 -3.43 -4.58 -11.24
CA VAL A 94 -2.02 -4.23 -10.98
C VAL A 94 -1.23 -4.23 -12.28
N GLN A 95 -0.36 -3.24 -12.51
CA GLN A 95 0.62 -3.31 -13.60
C GLN A 95 1.91 -3.97 -13.14
N LEU A 96 2.48 -4.82 -14.00
CA LEU A 96 3.72 -5.56 -13.77
C LEU A 96 4.78 -5.17 -14.79
N GLY A 97 5.99 -4.93 -14.28
CA GLY A 97 7.22 -4.82 -15.03
C GLY A 97 8.26 -5.77 -14.46
N LEU A 98 9.26 -6.14 -15.27
CA LEU A 98 10.36 -7.00 -14.86
C LEU A 98 11.68 -6.43 -15.37
N VAL A 99 12.64 -6.27 -14.47
CA VAL A 99 14.03 -5.96 -14.77
C VAL A 99 14.88 -7.08 -14.20
N THR A 100 15.59 -7.82 -15.04
CA THR A 100 16.61 -8.76 -14.57
C THR A 100 17.96 -8.04 -14.54
N PHE A 101 18.85 -8.40 -13.64
CA PHE A 101 20.16 -7.74 -13.59
C PHE A 101 21.30 -8.68 -13.21
N GLY A 102 22.44 -8.48 -13.88
CA GLY A 102 23.69 -9.18 -13.65
C GLY A 102 24.85 -8.20 -13.79
N ASP A 103 25.71 -8.40 -14.80
CA ASP A 103 26.72 -7.42 -15.25
C ASP A 103 26.06 -6.09 -15.69
N ALA A 104 24.88 -6.16 -16.30
CA ALA A 104 24.03 -5.02 -16.66
C ALA A 104 22.55 -5.34 -16.39
N PRO A 105 21.68 -4.31 -16.22
CA PRO A 105 20.24 -4.51 -16.17
C PRO A 105 19.62 -4.75 -17.56
N ALA A 106 18.56 -5.54 -17.61
CA ALA A 106 17.76 -5.79 -18.80
C ALA A 106 16.26 -5.77 -18.45
N ALA A 107 15.52 -4.87 -19.10
CA ALA A 107 14.07 -4.77 -18.92
C ALA A 107 13.32 -5.70 -19.88
N PHE A 108 12.32 -6.42 -19.35
CA PHE A 108 11.40 -7.19 -20.15
C PHE A 108 10.43 -6.27 -20.90
N ALA A 109 10.22 -6.54 -22.19
CA ALA A 109 9.31 -5.78 -23.02
C ALA A 109 8.11 -6.64 -23.46
N TYR A 110 6.89 -6.22 -23.11
CA TYR A 110 5.65 -6.82 -23.61
C TYR A 110 5.45 -6.55 -25.11
N GLY A 111 6.10 -5.50 -25.61
CA GLY A 111 6.10 -5.07 -27.00
C GLY A 111 7.07 -3.90 -27.17
N SER A 112 7.11 -3.32 -28.38
CA SER A 112 7.99 -2.17 -28.63
C SER A 112 7.57 -0.98 -27.77
N GLY A 113 8.43 -0.59 -26.81
CA GLY A 113 8.22 0.56 -25.93
C GLY A 113 7.13 0.36 -24.87
N ASN A 114 6.87 -0.89 -24.46
CA ASN A 114 5.94 -1.23 -23.38
C ASN A 114 6.65 -2.18 -22.41
N LEU A 115 7.06 -1.66 -21.27
CA LEU A 115 7.78 -2.37 -20.21
C LEU A 115 6.92 -2.58 -18.96
N LEU A 116 5.72 -1.98 -18.91
CA LEU A 116 4.79 -2.07 -17.79
C LEU A 116 3.35 -2.35 -18.27
N ALA A 117 2.76 -3.49 -17.88
CA ALA A 117 1.44 -3.88 -18.38
C ALA A 117 0.53 -4.49 -17.29
N PRO A 118 -0.81 -4.32 -17.36
CA PRO A 118 -1.73 -4.93 -16.40
C PRO A 118 -1.56 -6.46 -16.32
N ALA A 119 -1.71 -7.05 -15.14
CA ALA A 119 -1.48 -8.47 -14.88
C ALA A 119 -2.59 -9.41 -15.42
N THR A 120 -3.08 -9.13 -16.62
CA THR A 120 -3.96 -10.04 -17.36
C THR A 120 -3.27 -11.39 -17.57
N ALA A 121 -4.04 -12.48 -17.71
CA ALA A 121 -3.50 -13.82 -17.92
C ALA A 121 -2.48 -13.90 -19.09
N SER A 122 -2.68 -13.13 -20.16
CA SER A 122 -1.74 -13.07 -21.29
C SER A 122 -0.44 -12.36 -20.92
N ASN A 123 -0.52 -11.25 -20.18
CA ASN A 123 0.65 -10.48 -19.78
C ASN A 123 1.45 -11.22 -18.70
N VAL A 124 0.79 -11.84 -17.73
CA VAL A 124 1.43 -12.73 -16.75
C VAL A 124 2.19 -13.86 -17.46
N SER A 125 1.58 -14.49 -18.46
CA SER A 125 2.26 -15.51 -19.26
C SER A 125 3.46 -14.95 -20.05
N ALA A 126 3.38 -13.70 -20.52
CA ALA A 126 4.46 -13.06 -21.27
C ALA A 126 5.64 -12.73 -20.36
N VAL A 127 5.40 -12.07 -19.22
CA VAL A 127 6.45 -11.65 -18.28
C VAL A 127 7.14 -12.81 -17.57
N ARG A 128 6.41 -13.91 -17.30
CA ARG A 128 7.03 -15.18 -16.88
C ARG A 128 8.05 -15.70 -17.91
N GLY A 129 7.79 -15.49 -19.20
CA GLY A 129 8.74 -15.79 -20.27
C GLY A 129 10.00 -14.90 -20.25
N GLY A 130 9.95 -13.77 -19.54
CA GLY A 130 11.08 -12.89 -19.29
C GLY A 130 11.97 -13.33 -18.12
N VAL A 131 11.47 -14.20 -17.22
CA VAL A 131 12.28 -14.80 -16.16
C VAL A 131 13.20 -15.87 -16.78
N PRO A 132 14.53 -15.78 -16.62
CA PRO A 132 15.44 -16.72 -17.27
C PRO A 132 15.22 -18.17 -16.82
N ALA A 133 15.00 -19.08 -17.78
CA ALA A 133 14.80 -20.50 -17.48
C ALA A 133 16.10 -21.24 -17.09
N SER A 134 17.26 -20.69 -17.45
CA SER A 134 18.57 -21.21 -17.06
C SER A 134 19.08 -20.50 -15.82
N ALA A 135 19.89 -21.18 -15.02
CA ALA A 135 20.63 -20.51 -13.95
C ALA A 135 21.63 -19.50 -14.52
N PRO A 136 21.94 -18.41 -13.80
CA PRO A 136 22.84 -17.38 -14.29
C PRO A 136 24.28 -17.88 -14.51
N PRO A 137 25.02 -17.23 -15.43
CA PRO A 137 26.47 -17.44 -15.56
C PRO A 137 27.19 -17.18 -14.24
N GLN A 138 28.24 -17.95 -13.92
CA GLN A 138 28.94 -17.82 -12.62
C GLN A 138 29.68 -16.49 -12.45
N GLU A 139 30.09 -15.86 -13.55
CA GLU A 139 30.91 -14.64 -13.53
C GLU A 139 30.08 -13.35 -13.53
N ASN A 140 28.75 -13.49 -13.63
CA ASN A 140 27.82 -12.37 -13.75
C ASN A 140 27.80 -11.53 -12.46
N ALA A 141 28.00 -10.22 -12.57
CA ALA A 141 28.00 -9.27 -11.45
C ALA A 141 26.59 -9.04 -10.87
N THR A 142 26.51 -8.12 -9.91
CA THR A 142 25.28 -7.66 -9.25
C THR A 142 25.13 -6.15 -9.45
N HIS A 143 24.73 -5.72 -10.65
CA HIS A 143 24.56 -4.30 -11.02
C HIS A 143 23.25 -3.71 -10.47
N MET A 144 23.07 -3.78 -9.15
CA MET A 144 21.90 -3.29 -8.41
C MET A 144 21.50 -1.83 -8.69
N PRO A 145 22.41 -0.83 -8.78
CA PRO A 145 21.98 0.56 -9.04
C PRO A 145 21.35 0.71 -10.42
N GLY A 146 21.90 0.03 -11.43
CA GLY A 146 21.33 -0.08 -12.77
C GLY A 146 19.92 -0.65 -12.79
N ALA A 147 19.69 -1.72 -12.03
CA ALA A 147 18.37 -2.34 -11.91
C ALA A 147 17.34 -1.38 -11.29
N LEU A 148 17.76 -0.66 -10.24
CA LEU A 148 16.94 0.35 -9.57
C LEU A 148 16.62 1.52 -10.50
N ASP A 149 17.59 2.06 -11.24
CA ASP A 149 17.36 3.16 -12.20
C ASP A 149 16.46 2.75 -13.37
N PHE A 150 16.64 1.56 -13.94
CA PHE A 150 15.73 1.03 -14.96
C PHE A 150 14.30 0.92 -14.42
N SER A 151 14.15 0.37 -13.21
CA SER A 151 12.84 0.22 -12.56
C SER A 151 12.19 1.58 -12.29
N ASN A 152 12.98 2.54 -11.80
CA ASN A 152 12.53 3.91 -11.56
C ASN A 152 12.07 4.59 -12.85
N ALA A 153 12.83 4.44 -13.93
CA ALA A 153 12.51 5.03 -15.23
C ALA A 153 11.28 4.38 -15.89
N ILE A 154 11.06 3.07 -15.70
CA ILE A 154 9.83 2.40 -16.13
C ILE A 154 8.62 3.01 -15.42
N LEU A 155 8.68 3.13 -14.08
CA LEU A 155 7.59 3.72 -13.29
C LEU A 155 7.39 5.21 -13.65
N ASP A 156 8.47 5.95 -13.91
CA ASP A 156 8.38 7.36 -14.32
C ASP A 156 7.70 7.58 -15.68
N GLN A 157 7.89 6.68 -16.62
CA GLN A 157 7.38 6.82 -17.99
C GLN A 157 6.02 6.14 -18.19
N GLU A 158 5.78 5.02 -17.52
CA GLU A 158 4.61 4.17 -17.75
C GLU A 158 3.70 4.01 -16.53
N GLY A 159 4.12 4.44 -15.35
CA GLY A 159 3.32 4.38 -14.12
C GLY A 159 2.08 5.28 -14.15
N ARG A 160 1.09 4.93 -13.33
CA ARG A 160 -0.21 5.62 -13.22
C ARG A 160 -0.25 6.67 -12.13
N GLY A 161 0.83 6.84 -11.35
CA GLY A 161 0.93 7.85 -10.28
C GLY A 161 0.21 7.49 -8.97
N GLY A 162 -0.26 6.25 -8.83
CA GLY A 162 -0.77 5.68 -7.58
C GLY A 162 0.34 5.08 -6.72
N LYS A 163 0.15 3.84 -6.24
CA LYS A 163 1.18 3.07 -5.53
C LYS A 163 2.19 2.49 -6.52
N GLU A 164 3.29 3.19 -6.71
CA GLU A 164 4.42 2.76 -7.55
C GLU A 164 5.52 2.10 -6.70
N ILE A 165 5.82 0.83 -7.00
CA ILE A 165 6.64 -0.03 -6.15
C ILE A 165 7.73 -0.73 -6.96
N VAL A 166 8.95 -0.68 -6.46
CA VAL A 166 10.06 -1.53 -6.92
C VAL A 166 10.25 -2.66 -5.91
N VAL A 167 10.11 -3.91 -6.36
CA VAL A 167 10.43 -5.10 -5.55
C VAL A 167 11.81 -5.59 -5.98
N LEU A 168 12.83 -5.28 -5.20
CA LEU A 168 14.20 -5.72 -5.43
C LEU A 168 14.42 -7.08 -4.79
N ILE A 169 14.71 -8.11 -5.57
CA ILE A 169 14.98 -9.47 -5.11
C ILE A 169 16.46 -9.77 -5.35
N THR A 170 17.24 -10.04 -4.30
CA THR A 170 18.70 -10.25 -4.39
C THR A 170 19.23 -11.22 -3.33
N ASP A 171 20.40 -11.82 -3.58
CA ASP A 171 21.14 -12.64 -2.62
C ASP A 171 22.45 -12.02 -2.09
N GLY A 172 22.72 -10.76 -2.44
CA GLY A 172 23.94 -10.10 -2.02
C GLY A 172 23.89 -8.58 -2.07
N GLY A 173 25.06 -7.99 -1.89
CA GLY A 173 25.29 -6.56 -2.12
C GLY A 173 25.65 -6.28 -3.59
N PRO A 174 25.69 -5.00 -3.98
CA PRO A 174 26.11 -4.60 -5.32
C PRO A 174 27.57 -5.02 -5.57
N ASN A 175 27.87 -5.37 -6.82
CA ASN A 175 29.21 -5.61 -7.34
C ASN A 175 29.17 -5.41 -8.84
N TYR A 176 29.83 -4.40 -9.42
CA TYR A 176 29.72 -4.16 -10.86
C TYR A 176 30.93 -3.42 -11.46
N GLU A 177 31.01 -3.41 -12.79
CA GLU A 177 31.97 -2.62 -13.54
C GLU A 177 31.41 -1.21 -13.81
N ASN A 178 32.24 -0.18 -13.58
CA ASN A 178 31.90 1.19 -13.95
C ASN A 178 31.67 1.33 -15.46
N GLY A 179 30.65 2.09 -15.83
CA GLY A 179 30.31 2.25 -17.22
C GLY A 179 29.01 2.99 -17.43
N VAL A 180 28.50 2.88 -18.66
CA VAL A 180 27.17 3.34 -19.02
C VAL A 180 26.34 2.09 -19.29
N VAL A 181 25.12 2.04 -18.76
CA VAL A 181 24.14 1.00 -19.11
C VAL A 181 22.95 1.63 -19.83
N GLY A 182 22.26 0.83 -20.64
CA GLY A 182 21.11 1.25 -21.43
C GLY A 182 21.47 1.74 -22.83
N ASP A 183 22.74 1.79 -23.21
CA ASP A 183 23.16 2.17 -24.57
C ASP A 183 23.40 0.94 -25.49
N GLY A 184 23.44 -0.26 -24.91
CA GLY A 184 23.71 -1.52 -25.58
C GLY A 184 25.19 -1.71 -25.93
N ALA A 185 26.08 -0.94 -25.32
CA ALA A 185 27.51 -1.03 -25.51
C ALA A 185 28.20 -1.67 -24.30
N SER A 186 29.24 -2.45 -24.59
CA SER A 186 30.11 -3.01 -23.56
C SER A 186 31.36 -2.13 -23.39
N PRO A 187 31.88 -1.95 -22.16
CA PRO A 187 31.37 -2.47 -20.86
C PRO A 187 30.26 -1.61 -20.21
N PRO A 188 29.45 -2.18 -19.30
CA PRO A 188 29.53 -3.57 -18.79
C PRO A 188 29.03 -4.63 -19.79
N ALA A 189 29.31 -5.90 -19.51
CA ALA A 189 28.86 -7.01 -20.37
C ALA A 189 27.34 -7.14 -20.36
N ASP A 190 26.80 -7.73 -21.43
CA ASP A 190 25.37 -7.99 -21.62
C ASP A 190 24.43 -6.76 -21.52
N ASP A 191 24.99 -5.53 -21.63
CA ASP A 191 24.20 -4.31 -21.70
C ASP A 191 23.27 -4.31 -22.92
N THR A 192 22.05 -3.82 -22.69
CA THR A 192 21.00 -3.75 -23.70
C THR A 192 20.54 -2.31 -23.87
N THR A 193 20.12 -1.95 -25.09
CA THR A 193 19.56 -0.61 -25.31
C THR A 193 18.24 -0.48 -24.55
N PHE A 194 18.14 0.56 -23.71
CA PHE A 194 16.98 0.85 -22.90
C PHE A 194 16.24 2.09 -23.43
N PRO A 195 14.92 2.01 -23.64
CA PRO A 195 14.17 3.08 -24.31
C PRO A 195 14.05 4.36 -23.47
N TYR A 196 14.22 4.30 -22.15
CA TYR A 196 14.02 5.46 -21.25
C TYR A 196 15.31 6.15 -20.83
N GLY A 197 16.44 5.79 -21.44
CA GLY A 197 17.69 6.55 -21.31
C GLY A 197 18.90 5.67 -21.03
N THR A 198 19.99 6.34 -20.70
CA THR A 198 21.29 5.72 -20.37
C THR A 198 21.74 6.25 -19.02
N PHE A 199 22.34 5.39 -18.20
CA PHE A 199 22.76 5.73 -16.85
C PHE A 199 24.24 5.46 -16.69
N ALA A 200 24.96 6.38 -16.05
CA ALA A 200 26.41 6.30 -15.90
C ALA A 200 26.77 6.04 -14.43
N TYR A 201 27.64 5.06 -14.21
CA TYR A 201 28.03 4.59 -12.89
C TYR A 201 29.52 4.70 -12.67
N THR A 202 29.89 5.11 -11.46
CA THR A 202 31.27 5.39 -11.07
C THR A 202 31.67 4.73 -9.76
N GLY A 203 30.73 4.12 -9.05
CA GLY A 203 30.94 3.47 -7.76
C GLY A 203 31.61 2.10 -7.83
N GLY A 204 31.43 1.38 -8.94
CA GLY A 204 31.97 0.06 -9.21
C GLY A 204 33.46 0.01 -9.55
N SER A 205 33.89 -1.18 -9.92
CA SER A 205 35.27 -1.51 -10.30
C SER A 205 35.69 -0.85 -11.62
N SER A 206 36.98 -0.48 -11.73
CA SER A 206 37.56 0.04 -12.97
C SER A 206 38.56 -0.97 -13.56
N GLY A 207 38.23 -1.63 -14.67
CA GLY A 207 39.20 -2.44 -15.42
C GLY A 207 38.78 -3.84 -15.89
N GLY A 208 37.49 -4.12 -16.07
CA GLY A 208 37.01 -5.38 -16.66
C GLY A 208 36.96 -6.59 -15.74
N GLU A 209 37.08 -6.41 -14.42
CA GLU A 209 36.83 -7.46 -13.42
C GLU A 209 35.82 -6.93 -12.40
N ASN A 210 34.75 -7.68 -12.18
CA ASN A 210 33.80 -7.42 -11.08
C ASN A 210 34.56 -7.48 -9.75
N GLY A 211 34.48 -6.41 -8.96
CA GLY A 211 35.19 -6.23 -7.70
C GLY A 211 34.73 -7.16 -6.58
N VAL A 212 35.04 -6.80 -5.33
CA VAL A 212 34.47 -7.47 -4.16
C VAL A 212 33.13 -6.83 -3.86
N ALA A 213 32.06 -7.62 -3.79
CA ALA A 213 30.73 -7.08 -3.49
C ALA A 213 30.72 -6.18 -2.25
N GLY A 214 30.08 -5.02 -2.40
CA GLY A 214 29.93 -4.02 -1.35
C GLY A 214 31.16 -3.13 -1.18
N GLU A 215 31.88 -2.82 -2.25
CA GLU A 215 32.87 -1.74 -2.17
C GLU A 215 32.16 -0.41 -1.80
N PRO A 216 32.81 0.50 -1.04
CA PRO A 216 32.13 1.71 -0.56
C PRO A 216 31.47 2.55 -1.66
N GLY A 217 32.09 2.65 -2.85
CA GLY A 217 31.50 3.37 -3.97
C GLY A 217 30.24 2.70 -4.52
N GLU A 218 30.21 1.37 -4.54
CA GLU A 218 29.06 0.58 -4.99
C GLU A 218 27.88 0.73 -4.03
N LEU A 219 28.15 0.70 -2.73
CA LEU A 219 27.15 0.90 -1.69
C LEU A 219 26.59 2.34 -1.73
N ASP A 220 27.46 3.34 -1.76
CA ASP A 220 27.04 4.75 -1.78
C ASP A 220 26.20 5.07 -3.03
N GLU A 221 26.62 4.59 -4.22
CA GLU A 221 25.90 4.84 -5.48
C GLU A 221 24.54 4.12 -5.50
N THR A 222 24.47 2.88 -5.00
CA THR A 222 23.20 2.12 -4.93
C THR A 222 22.22 2.72 -3.93
N ALA A 223 22.68 3.12 -2.74
CA ALA A 223 21.85 3.81 -1.75
C ALA A 223 21.35 5.18 -2.26
N ALA A 224 22.18 5.90 -3.01
CA ALA A 224 21.77 7.15 -3.67
C ALA A 224 20.66 6.91 -4.72
N THR A 225 20.75 5.86 -5.52
CA THR A 225 19.68 5.48 -6.47
C THR A 225 18.39 5.10 -5.74
N ALA A 226 18.45 4.30 -4.68
CA ALA A 226 17.27 3.96 -3.87
C ALA A 226 16.63 5.22 -3.22
N THR A 227 17.46 6.14 -2.74
CA THR A 227 17.01 7.45 -2.23
C THR A 227 16.32 8.29 -3.32
N ALA A 228 16.82 8.24 -4.56
CA ALA A 228 16.19 8.95 -5.67
C ALA A 228 14.80 8.39 -6.03
N ILE A 229 14.61 7.06 -5.93
CA ILE A 229 13.31 6.42 -6.10
C ILE A 229 12.32 6.91 -5.05
N THR A 230 12.73 6.88 -3.77
CA THR A 230 11.86 7.34 -2.67
C THR A 230 11.56 8.83 -2.74
N ALA A 231 12.52 9.65 -3.15
CA ALA A 231 12.32 11.08 -3.37
C ALA A 231 11.34 11.38 -4.53
N ALA A 232 11.17 10.45 -5.47
CA ALA A 232 10.18 10.55 -6.53
C ALA A 232 8.77 10.10 -6.09
N GLY A 233 8.58 9.74 -4.81
CA GLY A 233 7.28 9.30 -4.26
C GLY A 233 7.00 7.81 -4.42
N ARG A 234 8.02 7.01 -4.77
CA ARG A 234 7.90 5.57 -5.03
C ARG A 234 8.42 4.76 -3.84
N ARG A 235 7.98 3.52 -3.71
CA ARG A 235 8.41 2.61 -2.64
C ARG A 235 9.40 1.57 -3.17
N VAL A 236 10.43 1.26 -2.39
CA VAL A 236 11.39 0.18 -2.64
C VAL A 236 11.20 -0.86 -1.54
N ILE A 237 10.84 -2.07 -1.93
CA ILE A 237 10.76 -3.23 -1.07
C ILE A 237 11.95 -4.13 -1.40
N ALA A 238 12.83 -4.34 -0.44
CA ALA A 238 14.02 -5.18 -0.60
C ALA A 238 13.75 -6.59 -0.07
N VAL A 239 13.94 -7.60 -0.92
CA VAL A 239 13.74 -9.02 -0.63
C VAL A 239 15.10 -9.70 -0.70
N GLY A 240 15.62 -10.04 0.47
CA GLY A 240 16.88 -10.72 0.63
C GLY A 240 16.72 -12.24 0.64
N ILE A 241 17.44 -12.96 -0.22
CA ILE A 241 17.40 -14.43 -0.32
C ILE A 241 18.62 -15.04 0.35
N GLY A 242 18.37 -15.97 1.28
CA GLY A 242 19.39 -16.61 2.10
C GLY A 242 19.47 -15.97 3.50
N GLU A 243 19.78 -16.77 4.52
CA GLU A 243 19.96 -16.24 5.87
C GLU A 243 21.17 -15.30 5.94
N ASN A 244 20.95 -14.05 6.35
CA ASN A 244 21.97 -13.00 6.40
C ASN A 244 22.70 -12.84 5.06
N VAL A 245 21.95 -12.39 4.06
CA VAL A 245 22.26 -12.24 2.62
C VAL A 245 23.70 -11.78 2.38
N ALA A 246 24.65 -12.71 2.43
CA ALA A 246 26.10 -12.45 2.50
C ALA A 246 26.56 -11.34 3.48
N GLY A 247 25.80 -11.03 4.52
CA GLY A 247 26.06 -9.92 5.46
C GLY A 247 25.46 -8.57 5.09
N PHE A 248 24.60 -8.50 4.08
CA PHE A 248 23.99 -7.26 3.57
C PHE A 248 22.56 -6.99 4.08
N ASP A 249 21.98 -7.83 4.94
CA ASP A 249 20.61 -7.61 5.46
C ASP A 249 20.41 -6.21 6.04
N ASP A 250 21.35 -5.74 6.87
CA ASP A 250 21.27 -4.41 7.48
C ASP A 250 21.35 -3.31 6.42
N TYR A 251 22.19 -3.48 5.41
CA TYR A 251 22.30 -2.52 4.30
C TYR A 251 21.03 -2.49 3.44
N LEU A 252 20.51 -3.66 3.05
CA LEU A 252 19.26 -3.77 2.29
C LEU A 252 18.08 -3.20 3.07
N ARG A 253 18.04 -3.39 4.38
CA ARG A 253 16.98 -2.89 5.26
C ARG A 253 17.05 -1.40 5.51
N ASP A 254 18.25 -0.89 5.80
CA ASP A 254 18.40 0.45 6.36
C ASP A 254 18.74 1.50 5.28
N GLU A 255 19.34 1.09 4.16
CA GLU A 255 19.81 2.00 3.10
C GLU A 255 19.08 1.83 1.75
N ILE A 256 18.48 0.66 1.47
CA ILE A 256 17.81 0.38 0.18
C ILE A 256 16.29 0.39 0.30
N ALA A 257 15.74 -0.36 1.25
CA ALA A 257 14.30 -0.40 1.49
C ALA A 257 13.80 0.99 1.91
N SER A 258 12.59 1.37 1.49
CA SER A 258 12.03 2.70 1.82
C SER A 258 11.84 2.89 3.33
N THR A 259 11.49 1.81 4.02
CA THR A 259 11.46 1.74 5.47
C THR A 259 12.03 0.40 5.93
N PRO A 260 12.46 0.26 7.19
CA PRO A 260 12.93 -1.03 7.71
C PRO A 260 11.88 -2.15 7.63
N ASP A 261 10.59 -1.79 7.62
CA ASP A 261 9.49 -2.74 7.47
C ASP A 261 9.32 -3.21 6.01
N ASP A 262 9.97 -2.56 5.04
CA ASP A 262 10.00 -2.92 3.62
C ASP A 262 11.13 -3.90 3.28
N PHE A 263 11.81 -4.46 4.28
CA PHE A 263 12.80 -5.50 4.08
C PHE A 263 12.26 -6.89 4.40
N VAL A 264 12.28 -7.80 3.43
CA VAL A 264 11.82 -9.18 3.55
C VAL A 264 13.02 -10.12 3.55
N ALA A 265 13.30 -10.78 4.68
CA ALA A 265 14.36 -11.77 4.77
C ALA A 265 13.82 -13.18 4.47
N VAL A 266 14.10 -13.69 3.28
CA VAL A 266 13.69 -15.02 2.81
C VAL A 266 14.80 -16.02 3.13
N ARG A 267 14.68 -16.71 4.26
CA ARG A 267 15.72 -17.65 4.74
C ARG A 267 15.95 -18.84 3.81
N GLU A 268 14.88 -19.35 3.20
CA GLU A 268 14.90 -20.48 2.29
C GLU A 268 14.23 -20.07 0.99
N ALA A 269 14.94 -20.18 -0.14
CA ALA A 269 14.45 -19.74 -1.45
C ALA A 269 13.11 -20.39 -1.85
N SER A 270 12.81 -21.60 -1.37
CA SER A 270 11.52 -22.27 -1.59
C SER A 270 10.32 -21.54 -0.99
N ASN A 271 10.55 -20.63 -0.04
CA ASN A 271 9.50 -19.82 0.59
C ASN A 271 9.30 -18.47 -0.11
N LEU A 272 10.12 -18.12 -1.12
CA LEU A 272 10.05 -16.82 -1.79
C LEU A 272 8.65 -16.52 -2.33
N GLY A 273 8.00 -17.50 -2.96
CA GLY A 273 6.64 -17.33 -3.49
C GLY A 273 5.65 -16.91 -2.40
N ALA A 274 5.63 -17.62 -1.27
CA ALA A 274 4.72 -17.32 -0.16
C ALA A 274 5.01 -15.94 0.48
N GLU A 275 6.27 -15.55 0.60
CA GLU A 275 6.65 -14.23 1.13
C GLU A 275 6.23 -13.10 0.17
N LEU A 276 6.38 -13.28 -1.14
CA LEU A 276 5.93 -12.31 -2.15
C LEU A 276 4.39 -12.25 -2.25
N GLU A 277 3.71 -13.39 -2.10
CA GLU A 277 2.24 -13.46 -2.02
C GLU A 277 1.70 -12.68 -0.80
N SER A 278 2.34 -12.86 0.36
CA SER A 278 2.03 -12.08 1.56
C SER A 278 2.29 -10.59 1.33
N LEU A 279 3.40 -10.25 0.68
CA LEU A 279 3.78 -8.86 0.41
C LEU A 279 2.74 -8.13 -0.45
N ILE A 280 2.31 -8.73 -1.55
CA ILE A 280 1.32 -8.09 -2.44
C ILE A 280 -0.05 -8.00 -1.78
N SER A 281 -0.42 -8.99 -0.96
CA SER A 281 -1.62 -8.92 -0.12
C SER A 281 -1.60 -7.73 0.82
N GLU A 282 -0.46 -7.47 1.46
CA GLU A 282 -0.28 -6.31 2.33
C GLU A 282 -0.35 -5.00 1.56
N VAL A 283 0.33 -4.90 0.42
CA VAL A 283 0.32 -3.70 -0.44
C VAL A 283 -1.09 -3.36 -0.93
N CYS A 284 -1.85 -4.37 -1.36
CA CYS A 284 -3.20 -4.19 -1.88
C CYS A 284 -4.21 -3.89 -0.77
N ALA A 285 -3.97 -4.34 0.45
CA ALA A 285 -4.78 -4.00 1.62
C ALA A 285 -4.35 -2.68 2.30
N GLU A 286 -3.21 -2.10 1.90
CA GLU A 286 -2.73 -0.83 2.44
C GLU A 286 -3.70 0.28 2.03
N CYS A 287 -4.08 1.11 2.99
CA CYS A 287 -4.94 2.26 2.73
C CYS A 287 -4.11 3.47 2.27
N THR A 288 -4.76 4.45 1.64
CA THR A 288 -4.15 5.69 1.15
C THR A 288 -4.41 6.84 2.12
N ASP A 289 -3.46 7.76 2.29
CA ASP A 289 -3.71 8.98 3.04
C ASP A 289 -4.67 9.91 2.29
N CYS A 290 -5.74 10.33 2.94
CA CYS A 290 -6.73 11.22 2.34
C CYS A 290 -6.21 12.66 2.31
N THR A 291 -5.98 13.21 1.11
CA THR A 291 -5.48 14.59 0.93
C THR A 291 -6.43 15.51 0.18
N ALA A 292 -7.58 15.00 -0.27
CA ALA A 292 -8.57 15.78 -1.00
C ALA A 292 -9.17 16.91 -0.16
N ASP A 293 -9.35 18.06 -0.81
CA ASP A 293 -10.01 19.22 -0.21
C ASP A 293 -11.53 19.08 -0.29
N GLY A 294 -12.21 19.34 0.82
CA GLY A 294 -13.68 19.38 0.87
C GLY A 294 -14.33 18.03 1.11
N ARG A 295 -15.54 17.86 0.57
CA ARG A 295 -16.40 16.69 0.82
C ARG A 295 -16.14 15.61 -0.23
N LEU A 296 -15.85 14.40 0.22
CA LEU A 296 -15.64 13.22 -0.62
C LEU A 296 -16.98 12.66 -1.12
N ALA A 297 -17.86 12.33 -0.17
CA ALA A 297 -19.16 11.72 -0.43
C ALA A 297 -20.18 12.15 0.63
N LYS A 298 -21.46 12.14 0.24
CA LYS A 298 -22.60 12.32 1.14
C LYS A 298 -23.69 11.32 0.81
N TYR A 299 -24.12 10.61 1.83
CA TYR A 299 -25.21 9.64 1.76
C TYR A 299 -26.38 10.11 2.61
N GLU A 300 -27.59 10.05 2.07
CA GLU A 300 -28.84 10.30 2.80
C GLU A 300 -29.60 8.99 2.97
N PHE A 301 -30.19 8.77 4.14
CA PHE A 301 -31.07 7.63 4.34
C PHE A 301 -32.46 7.97 3.79
N ASP A 302 -32.83 7.33 2.68
CA ASP A 302 -34.04 7.65 1.93
C ASP A 302 -34.78 6.37 1.49
N CYS A 303 -36.02 6.54 1.07
CA CYS A 303 -36.83 5.46 0.56
C CYS A 303 -36.30 4.98 -0.81
N VAL A 304 -35.90 3.72 -0.89
CA VAL A 304 -35.41 3.09 -2.12
C VAL A 304 -36.48 2.27 -2.84
N GLU A 305 -37.53 1.85 -2.11
CA GLU A 305 -38.67 1.14 -2.67
C GLU A 305 -39.98 1.59 -2.03
N THR A 306 -40.97 1.92 -2.86
CA THR A 306 -42.31 2.31 -2.43
C THR A 306 -43.36 1.33 -2.92
N ASP A 307 -44.36 1.05 -2.10
CA ASP A 307 -45.55 0.31 -2.49
C ASP A 307 -46.28 1.08 -3.62
N PRO A 308 -46.56 0.45 -4.77
CA PRO A 308 -47.15 1.12 -5.92
C PRO A 308 -48.62 1.53 -5.73
N ASP A 309 -49.33 0.89 -4.80
CA ASP A 309 -50.75 1.12 -4.54
C ASP A 309 -50.97 2.17 -3.43
N THR A 310 -50.10 2.21 -2.41
CA THR A 310 -50.23 3.11 -1.25
C THR A 310 -49.27 4.29 -1.30
N GLY A 311 -48.14 4.17 -2.02
CA GLY A 311 -47.04 5.12 -1.97
C GLY A 311 -46.25 5.09 -0.66
N GLU A 312 -46.50 4.12 0.21
CA GLU A 312 -45.75 3.94 1.47
C GLU A 312 -44.35 3.38 1.19
N CYS A 313 -43.38 3.81 1.99
CA CYS A 313 -42.03 3.28 1.89
C CYS A 313 -41.98 1.85 2.43
N ILE A 314 -41.50 0.91 1.60
CA ILE A 314 -41.38 -0.51 1.96
C ILE A 314 -39.93 -0.97 2.07
N ALA A 315 -38.98 -0.20 1.53
CA ALA A 315 -37.56 -0.34 1.82
C ALA A 315 -36.89 1.04 1.81
N ALA A 316 -36.01 1.29 2.80
CA ALA A 316 -35.18 2.49 2.90
C ALA A 316 -33.72 2.09 3.10
N ASP A 317 -32.83 2.88 2.51
CA ASP A 317 -31.39 2.64 2.54
C ASP A 317 -30.60 3.94 2.37
N PHE A 318 -29.27 3.89 2.54
CA PHE A 318 -28.41 5.03 2.21
C PHE A 318 -28.23 5.18 0.69
N VAL A 319 -28.50 6.37 0.20
CA VAL A 319 -28.39 6.76 -1.21
C VAL A 319 -27.35 7.86 -1.35
N LEU A 320 -26.43 7.71 -2.32
CA LEU A 320 -25.43 8.74 -2.62
C LEU A 320 -26.13 9.99 -3.15
N GLU A 321 -26.01 11.11 -2.43
CA GLU A 321 -26.59 12.40 -2.81
C GLU A 321 -25.59 13.29 -3.55
N SER A 322 -24.32 13.27 -3.13
CA SER A 322 -23.26 14.02 -3.79
C SER A 322 -21.88 13.44 -3.49
N GLY A 323 -20.91 13.74 -4.37
CA GLY A 323 -19.55 13.19 -4.29
C GLY A 323 -19.33 12.01 -5.22
N SER A 324 -18.32 11.19 -4.94
CA SER A 324 -18.03 9.96 -5.69
C SER A 324 -18.21 8.71 -4.82
N ALA A 325 -18.75 7.65 -5.42
CA ALA A 325 -18.73 6.32 -4.83
C ALA A 325 -17.32 5.68 -4.91
N ASP A 326 -16.43 6.22 -5.75
CA ASP A 326 -15.05 5.73 -5.86
C ASP A 326 -14.22 6.13 -4.62
N ASP A 327 -14.53 7.27 -3.99
CA ASP A 327 -13.84 7.74 -2.76
C ASP A 327 -14.33 7.02 -1.50
N VAL A 328 -15.65 6.92 -1.36
CA VAL A 328 -16.33 6.24 -0.25
C VAL A 328 -17.58 5.57 -0.82
N ALA A 329 -17.59 4.26 -0.83
CA ALA A 329 -18.69 3.46 -1.35
C ALA A 329 -19.62 2.97 -0.23
N TYR A 330 -20.88 2.73 -0.60
CA TYR A 330 -21.87 2.13 0.28
C TYR A 330 -22.50 0.93 -0.42
N ALA A 331 -22.35 -0.26 0.17
CA ALA A 331 -23.05 -1.45 -0.27
C ALA A 331 -24.48 -1.47 0.30
N ALA A 332 -25.47 -1.75 -0.56
CA ALA A 332 -26.88 -1.75 -0.16
C ALA A 332 -27.13 -2.72 1.02
N GLY A 333 -27.86 -2.25 2.03
CA GLY A 333 -28.16 -2.98 3.25
C GLY A 333 -27.05 -3.00 4.31
N SER A 334 -25.93 -2.30 4.11
CA SER A 334 -24.80 -2.23 5.07
C SER A 334 -25.06 -1.31 6.27
N PHE A 335 -26.24 -1.44 6.90
CA PHE A 335 -26.60 -0.73 8.11
C PHE A 335 -27.25 -1.64 9.14
N THR A 336 -27.10 -1.30 10.42
CA THR A 336 -27.81 -1.98 11.51
C THR A 336 -28.94 -1.09 11.99
N SER A 337 -30.16 -1.63 11.98
CA SER A 337 -31.34 -0.94 12.52
C SER A 337 -31.44 -1.10 14.04
N LYS A 338 -32.14 -0.17 14.67
CA LYS A 338 -32.50 -0.25 16.08
C LYS A 338 -33.34 -1.51 16.36
N ALA A 339 -33.09 -2.16 17.50
CA ALA A 339 -33.76 -3.41 17.83
C ALA A 339 -35.29 -3.26 17.85
N GLY A 340 -35.96 -4.02 16.97
CA GLY A 340 -37.42 -4.03 16.87
C GLY A 340 -38.03 -2.89 16.04
N GLU A 341 -37.21 -2.01 15.46
CA GLU A 341 -37.66 -0.91 14.58
C GLU A 341 -36.97 -1.07 13.22
N ALA A 342 -37.75 -1.36 12.17
CA ALA A 342 -37.21 -1.44 10.80
C ALA A 342 -36.89 -0.04 10.28
N PHE A 343 -35.83 0.10 9.49
CA PHE A 343 -35.45 1.34 8.80
C PHE A 343 -35.10 2.50 9.74
N GLU A 344 -34.58 2.18 10.93
CA GLU A 344 -34.03 3.15 11.88
C GLU A 344 -32.53 2.89 12.03
N PRO A 345 -31.69 3.35 11.08
CA PRO A 345 -30.25 3.05 11.06
C PRO A 345 -29.53 3.64 12.28
N MET A 346 -28.86 2.78 13.05
CA MET A 346 -28.09 3.14 14.23
C MET A 346 -26.58 3.09 14.00
N SER A 347 -26.18 2.30 12.99
CA SER A 347 -24.83 2.29 12.43
C SER A 347 -24.89 1.96 10.94
N ALA A 348 -23.88 2.40 10.20
CA ALA A 348 -23.70 2.05 8.80
C ALA A 348 -22.21 1.92 8.47
N THR A 349 -21.90 0.99 7.57
CA THR A 349 -20.54 0.68 7.14
C THR A 349 -20.36 1.11 5.69
N PHE A 350 -19.23 1.76 5.42
CA PHE A 350 -18.85 2.32 4.13
C PHE A 350 -17.47 1.80 3.76
N GLU A 351 -17.28 1.43 2.50
CA GLU A 351 -16.01 1.01 1.95
C GLU A 351 -15.21 2.26 1.55
N THR A 352 -13.90 2.24 1.77
CA THR A 352 -13.00 3.34 1.40
C THR A 352 -11.57 2.84 1.29
N GLU A 353 -10.81 3.42 0.37
CA GLU A 353 -9.36 3.21 0.30
C GLU A 353 -8.59 4.03 1.35
N TYR A 354 -9.21 5.03 1.98
CA TYR A 354 -8.50 5.98 2.83
C TYR A 354 -8.23 5.44 4.24
N CYS A 355 -7.04 5.71 4.79
CA CYS A 355 -6.66 5.24 6.13
C CYS A 355 -7.49 5.89 7.24
N ASP A 356 -7.69 7.20 7.11
CA ASP A 356 -8.40 8.01 8.09
C ASP A 356 -9.39 8.93 7.37
N LEU A 357 -10.60 9.03 7.93
CA LEU A 357 -11.65 9.92 7.45
C LEU A 357 -12.34 10.62 8.61
N TYR A 358 -12.99 11.73 8.31
CA TYR A 358 -13.89 12.42 9.21
C TYR A 358 -15.31 12.39 8.66
N ALA A 359 -16.25 11.90 9.46
CA ALA A 359 -17.66 11.85 9.08
C ALA A 359 -18.49 12.87 9.86
N LEU A 360 -19.22 13.72 9.15
CA LEU A 360 -20.33 14.50 9.70
C LEU A 360 -21.59 13.64 9.68
N VAL A 361 -22.04 13.20 10.85
CA VAL A 361 -23.20 12.34 11.03
C VAL A 361 -24.37 13.15 11.58
N LYS A 362 -25.55 13.04 10.95
CA LYS A 362 -26.79 13.62 11.48
C LYS A 362 -27.74 12.54 11.98
N SER A 363 -28.06 12.57 13.27
CA SER A 363 -29.08 11.71 13.87
C SER A 363 -30.22 12.54 14.48
N GLY A 364 -31.41 12.47 13.88
CA GLY A 364 -32.53 13.34 14.24
C GLY A 364 -32.20 14.83 14.11
N ARG A 365 -32.04 15.52 15.26
CA ARG A 365 -31.65 16.95 15.33
C ARG A 365 -30.18 17.17 15.70
N GLU A 366 -29.47 16.10 16.00
CA GLU A 366 -28.10 16.13 16.48
C GLU A 366 -27.16 15.95 15.27
N LEU A 367 -26.05 16.68 15.30
CA LEU A 367 -25.00 16.65 14.30
C LEU A 367 -23.68 16.53 15.03
N GLU A 368 -22.80 15.69 14.51
CA GLU A 368 -21.48 15.47 15.10
C GLU A 368 -20.44 15.12 14.05
N VAL A 369 -19.18 15.41 14.36
CA VAL A 369 -18.03 14.96 13.59
C VAL A 369 -17.41 13.77 14.31
N GLN A 370 -17.20 12.68 13.58
CA GLN A 370 -16.53 11.46 14.05
C GLN A 370 -15.21 11.30 13.31
N SER A 371 -14.14 10.98 14.04
CA SER A 371 -12.88 10.52 13.46
C SER A 371 -12.98 9.02 13.24
N LEU A 372 -12.71 8.57 12.02
CA LEU A 372 -12.83 7.18 11.60
C LEU A 372 -11.49 6.70 11.09
N GLN A 373 -11.05 5.56 11.61
CA GLN A 373 -9.90 4.84 11.07
C GLN A 373 -10.44 3.65 10.29
N ALA A 374 -9.99 3.49 9.05
CA ALA A 374 -10.38 2.37 8.23
C ALA A 374 -9.83 1.06 8.80
N THR A 375 -10.67 0.05 8.87
CA THR A 375 -10.31 -1.31 9.21
C THR A 375 -10.73 -2.20 8.04
N ASP A 376 -9.76 -2.84 7.41
CA ASP A 376 -9.95 -3.74 6.28
C ASP A 376 -10.78 -3.10 5.16
N GLY A 377 -10.36 -1.91 4.71
CA GLY A 377 -10.99 -1.17 3.61
C GLY A 377 -12.36 -0.57 3.94
N SER A 378 -12.74 -0.50 5.21
CA SER A 378 -14.05 0.02 5.61
C SER A 378 -14.01 0.92 6.83
N VAL A 379 -14.94 1.87 6.89
CA VAL A 379 -15.22 2.71 8.05
C VAL A 379 -16.66 2.49 8.50
N THR A 380 -16.90 2.54 9.81
CA THR A 380 -18.24 2.40 10.38
C THR A 380 -18.59 3.64 11.17
N VAL A 381 -19.72 4.25 10.84
CA VAL A 381 -20.33 5.33 11.63
C VAL A 381 -21.39 4.76 12.54
N GLY A 382 -21.55 5.35 13.71
CA GLY A 382 -22.59 5.00 14.66
C GLY A 382 -23.29 6.23 15.21
N THR A 383 -24.42 6.04 15.88
CA THR A 383 -25.01 7.11 16.70
C THR A 383 -24.24 7.27 18.02
N THR A 384 -23.86 8.48 18.42
CA THR A 384 -23.33 8.72 19.78
C THR A 384 -24.41 9.11 20.79
N ASN A 385 -25.66 9.25 20.34
CA ASN A 385 -26.79 9.73 21.13
C ASN A 385 -27.45 8.66 22.04
N GLY A 386 -26.75 7.56 22.30
CA GLY A 386 -27.27 6.43 23.06
C GLY A 386 -28.45 5.74 22.37
N GLU A 387 -28.35 5.58 21.05
CA GLU A 387 -29.34 4.92 20.20
C GLU A 387 -30.74 5.58 20.19
N LYS A 388 -30.80 6.89 20.44
CA LYS A 388 -32.05 7.63 20.60
C LYS A 388 -32.70 8.00 19.28
N PHE A 389 -31.91 8.37 18.29
CA PHE A 389 -32.38 8.79 16.97
C PHE A 389 -31.56 8.11 15.89
N ALA A 390 -32.22 7.63 14.84
CA ALA A 390 -31.55 7.07 13.67
C ALA A 390 -30.78 8.12 12.88
N ILE A 391 -29.78 7.63 12.15
CA ILE A 391 -28.96 8.37 11.22
C ILE A 391 -29.82 8.77 10.01
N SER A 392 -29.78 10.05 9.65
CA SER A 392 -30.50 10.59 8.49
C SER A 392 -29.57 10.93 7.33
N PHE A 393 -28.31 11.30 7.60
CA PHE A 393 -27.27 11.40 6.59
C PHE A 393 -25.89 11.25 7.21
N VAL A 394 -24.93 10.91 6.35
CA VAL A 394 -23.50 10.84 6.64
C VAL A 394 -22.74 11.57 5.52
N ALA A 395 -21.75 12.40 5.86
CA ALA A 395 -20.89 13.06 4.88
C ALA A 395 -19.41 12.92 5.26
N PHE A 396 -18.55 12.54 4.33
CA PHE A 396 -17.15 12.20 4.56
C PHE A 396 -16.18 13.28 4.05
N TYR A 397 -15.07 13.45 4.78
CA TYR A 397 -14.04 14.46 4.54
C TYR A 397 -12.66 13.88 4.91
N CYS A 398 -11.60 14.33 4.24
CA CYS A 398 -10.24 13.96 4.62
C CYS A 398 -9.76 14.60 5.93
N THR A 399 -10.30 15.77 6.31
CA THR A 399 -9.81 16.54 7.47
C THR A 399 -10.91 16.91 8.46
N GLU A 400 -10.55 16.92 9.75
CA GLU A 400 -11.43 17.37 10.84
C GLU A 400 -11.92 18.80 10.61
N ALA A 401 -11.03 19.66 10.10
CA ALA A 401 -11.31 21.06 9.83
C ALA A 401 -12.43 21.21 8.80
N ALA A 402 -12.36 20.47 7.68
CA ALA A 402 -13.40 20.50 6.65
C ALA A 402 -14.75 19.96 7.16
N ALA A 403 -14.73 18.85 7.91
CA ALA A 403 -15.94 18.29 8.52
C ALA A 403 -16.58 19.26 9.52
N THR A 404 -15.76 19.91 10.35
CA THR A 404 -16.22 20.91 11.34
C THR A 404 -16.77 22.16 10.66
N GLU A 405 -16.12 22.64 9.60
CA GLU A 405 -16.60 23.78 8.84
C GLU A 405 -17.95 23.48 8.16
N ALA A 406 -18.17 22.23 7.73
CA ALA A 406 -19.47 21.78 7.23
C ALA A 406 -20.54 21.72 8.33
N LEU A 407 -20.18 21.25 9.53
CA LEU A 407 -21.04 21.25 10.72
C LEU A 407 -21.50 22.68 11.06
N GLU A 408 -20.59 23.65 11.07
CA GLU A 408 -20.89 25.06 11.42
C GLU A 408 -21.81 25.75 10.42
N ARG A 409 -21.74 25.37 9.13
CA ARG A 409 -22.63 25.89 8.09
C ARG A 409 -24.04 25.33 8.16
N PHE A 410 -24.28 24.26 8.92
CA PHE A 410 -25.58 23.61 8.95
C PHE A 410 -26.62 24.52 9.64
N PRO A 411 -27.73 24.88 8.97
CA PRO A 411 -28.73 25.78 9.54
C PRO A 411 -29.48 25.09 10.68
N GLY A 412 -28.99 25.28 11.91
CA GLY A 412 -29.52 24.65 13.13
C GLY A 412 -28.57 24.73 14.33
N GLY A 413 -27.26 24.91 14.09
CA GLY A 413 -26.21 25.06 15.11
C GLY A 413 -26.18 26.44 15.78
N GLY A 414 -27.33 26.93 16.26
CA GLY A 414 -27.40 28.16 17.04
C GLY A 414 -26.78 27.96 18.43
N ARG A 415 -25.45 28.07 18.54
CA ARG A 415 -24.77 28.25 19.83
C ARG A 415 -25.18 29.61 20.38
N SER A 416 -26.17 29.60 21.27
CA SER A 416 -26.61 30.75 22.03
C SER A 416 -25.44 31.33 22.84
N SER A 417 -24.81 32.39 22.32
CA SER A 417 -23.97 33.29 23.13
C SER A 417 -24.88 34.12 24.03
N ARG A 418 -25.30 33.50 25.14
CA ARG A 418 -25.97 34.19 26.25
C ARG A 418 -24.94 35.01 27.04
N GLY A 419 -24.42 36.06 26.41
CA GLY A 419 -23.73 37.15 27.08
C GLY A 419 -24.77 38.09 27.69
N GLY A 420 -25.18 37.79 28.93
CA GLY A 420 -26.05 38.66 29.69
C GLY A 420 -25.39 40.01 29.95
N GLN A 421 -25.98 41.08 29.43
CA GLN A 421 -25.82 42.41 30.00
C GLN A 421 -27.19 42.99 30.32
N SER A 422 -27.64 42.66 31.52
CA SER A 422 -28.60 43.47 32.25
C SER A 422 -27.96 44.81 32.59
N SER A 423 -28.34 45.88 31.89
CA SER A 423 -28.20 47.24 32.42
C SER A 423 -29.58 47.87 32.55
N ARG A 424 -30.13 47.71 33.76
CA ARG A 424 -31.14 48.61 34.30
C ARG A 424 -30.48 49.95 34.62
N GLY A 425 -31.13 51.04 34.20
CA GLY A 425 -31.12 52.31 34.95
C GLY A 425 -30.55 53.50 34.19
N GLY A 426 -31.43 54.42 33.77
CA GLY A 426 -30.96 55.62 33.09
C GLY A 426 -31.97 56.69 32.69
N ARG A 427 -32.98 56.96 33.52
CA ARG A 427 -33.56 58.30 33.77
C ARG A 427 -34.10 59.11 32.57
N SER A 428 -35.42 59.15 32.46
CA SER A 428 -36.13 60.21 31.74
C SER A 428 -35.91 61.57 32.41
N SER A 429 -35.58 62.59 31.63
CA SER A 429 -35.85 63.98 32.03
C SER A 429 -36.45 64.74 30.84
N ARG A 430 -37.71 65.14 31.02
CA ARG A 430 -38.38 66.19 30.24
C ARG A 430 -39.02 67.12 31.25
N GLY A 431 -38.64 68.40 31.21
CA GLY A 431 -39.29 69.44 31.99
C GLY A 431 -38.62 70.81 31.88
N ARG A 432 -39.06 71.60 30.87
CA ARG A 432 -39.10 73.09 30.78
C ARG A 432 -37.73 73.80 30.75
N ARG A 433 -37.42 74.69 29.81
CA ARG A 433 -38.17 75.68 29.01
C ARG A 433 -37.59 75.78 27.61
#